data_AF-A0A660CC20-F1
#
_entry.id   AF-A0A660CC20-F1
#
_cell.length_a   1.000
_cell.length_b   1.000
_cell.length_c   1.000
_cell.angle_alpha   90.00
_cell.angle_beta   90.00
_cell.angle_gamma   90.00
#
_symmetry.space_group_name_H-M   'P 1'
#
loop_
_entity.id
_entity.type
_entity.pdbx_description
1 polymer ?
#
loop_
_entity_poly.entity_id
_entity_poly.type
_entity_poly.pdbx_seq_one_letter_code
_entity_poly.pdbx_strand_id
1 'polypeptide(L)'
;MTVTSTPNPDSTALVAEAKARGAFTYVLDGSRLTDKAATLDAIAELLRFPSYFGRNLDALYDCLTDLSWLPAGEHVLVWVGANALKQSDPRTYLAVHGTLSDAQRALAAGGERADSRRFTVLLADS
;
A
#
# COMPACT_ATOMS: atom_id res chain seq x y z
N MET A 1 -34.09 -4.74 -3.83
CA MET A 1 -32.91 -4.82 -4.72
C MET A 1 -31.74 -5.18 -3.82
N THR A 2 -31.40 -6.47 -3.72
CA THR A 2 -30.33 -6.97 -2.84
C THR A 2 -28.98 -6.63 -3.46
N VAL A 3 -28.27 -5.67 -2.87
CA VAL A 3 -26.85 -5.44 -3.17
C VAL A 3 -26.09 -6.55 -2.47
N THR A 4 -25.64 -7.55 -3.23
CA THR A 4 -24.65 -8.52 -2.77
C THR A 4 -23.32 -7.78 -2.64
N SER A 5 -23.10 -7.13 -1.50
CA SER A 5 -21.77 -6.65 -1.15
C SER A 5 -20.95 -7.88 -0.78
N THR A 6 -20.07 -8.30 -1.68
CA THR A 6 -19.03 -9.28 -1.34
C THR A 6 -18.35 -8.76 -0.06
N PRO A 7 -18.32 -9.51 1.06
CA PRO A 7 -17.56 -9.07 2.21
C PRO A 7 -16.12 -8.91 1.74
N ASN A 8 -15.58 -7.70 1.89
CA ASN A 8 -14.18 -7.46 1.62
C ASN A 8 -13.38 -8.40 2.55
N PRO A 9 -12.31 -9.05 2.08
CA PRO A 9 -11.60 -10.01 2.90
C PRO A 9 -10.98 -9.34 4.13
N ASP A 10 -11.14 -9.98 5.29
CA ASP A 10 -10.50 -9.58 6.55
C ASP A 10 -9.00 -9.43 6.33
N SER A 11 -8.44 -8.33 6.82
CA SER A 11 -7.00 -8.04 6.78
C SER A 11 -6.13 -9.23 7.21
N THR A 12 -6.58 -10.02 8.18
CA THR A 12 -5.91 -11.21 8.69
C THR A 12 -5.76 -12.29 7.62
N ALA A 13 -6.83 -12.52 6.84
CA ALA A 13 -6.82 -13.50 5.77
C ALA A 13 -5.89 -13.06 4.62
N LEU A 14 -5.95 -11.78 4.23
CA LEU A 14 -5.07 -11.20 3.21
C LEU A 14 -3.59 -11.32 3.60
N VAL A 15 -3.26 -11.01 4.86
CA VAL A 15 -1.91 -11.13 5.40
C VAL A 15 -1.46 -12.61 5.43
N ALA A 16 -2.32 -13.52 5.87
CA ALA A 16 -2.02 -14.95 5.92
C ALA A 16 -1.74 -15.51 4.52
N GLU A 17 -2.56 -15.15 3.53
CA GLU A 17 -2.40 -15.60 2.14
C GLU A 17 -1.10 -15.05 1.53
N ALA A 18 -0.80 -13.76 1.73
CA ALA A 18 0.44 -13.16 1.26
C ALA A 18 1.68 -13.80 1.90
N LYS A 19 1.66 -14.03 3.22
CA LYS A 19 2.73 -14.75 3.91
C LYS A 19 2.91 -16.19 3.42
N ALA A 20 1.82 -16.88 3.10
CA ALA A 20 1.88 -18.24 2.55
C ALA A 20 2.60 -18.31 1.19
N ARG A 21 2.58 -17.21 0.41
CA ARG A 21 3.39 -17.05 -0.82
C ARG A 21 4.84 -16.60 -0.58
N GLY A 22 5.23 -16.39 0.67
CA GLY A 22 6.55 -15.89 1.06
C GLY A 22 6.70 -14.37 0.98
N ALA A 23 5.60 -13.62 0.87
CA ALA A 23 5.66 -12.16 0.78
C ALA A 23 5.96 -11.49 2.14
N PHE A 24 6.64 -10.36 2.08
CA PHE A 24 6.75 -9.41 3.19
C PHE A 24 5.45 -8.61 3.28
N THR A 25 4.74 -8.72 4.39
CA THR A 25 3.44 -8.06 4.59
C THR A 25 3.54 -6.85 5.50
N TYR A 26 2.87 -5.78 5.11
CA TYR A 26 2.80 -4.50 5.82
C TYR A 26 1.33 -4.14 6.03
N VAL A 27 0.91 -3.97 7.28
CA VAL A 27 -0.48 -3.61 7.60
C VAL A 27 -0.53 -2.14 7.97
N LEU A 28 -1.21 -1.35 7.15
CA LEU A 28 -1.48 0.06 7.42
C LEU A 28 -2.87 0.20 8.03
N ASP A 29 -2.94 0.55 9.32
CA ASP A 29 -4.18 0.96 9.95
C ASP A 29 -4.52 2.40 9.57
N GLY A 30 -5.43 2.53 8.60
CA GLY A 30 -5.94 3.79 8.09
C GLY A 30 -7.07 4.41 8.89
N SER A 31 -7.57 3.74 9.95
CA SER A 31 -8.78 4.17 10.67
C SER A 31 -8.68 5.57 11.28
N ARG A 32 -7.47 6.08 11.47
CA ARG A 32 -7.17 7.42 12.02
C ARG A 32 -6.41 8.33 11.05
N LEU A 33 -6.15 7.87 9.82
CA LEU A 33 -5.41 8.66 8.82
C LEU A 33 -6.42 9.47 8.02
N THR A 34 -6.60 10.75 8.39
CA THR A 34 -7.65 11.61 7.81
C THR A 34 -7.13 12.72 6.90
N ASP A 35 -5.81 12.84 6.77
CA ASP A 35 -5.15 13.82 5.91
C ASP A 35 -3.93 13.24 5.19
N LYS A 36 -3.42 14.00 4.21
CA LYS A 36 -2.32 13.59 3.34
C LYS A 36 -1.02 13.37 4.11
N ALA A 37 -0.67 14.27 5.02
CA ALA A 37 0.62 14.21 5.70
C ALA A 37 0.69 12.96 6.59
N ALA A 38 -0.34 12.75 7.43
CA ALA A 38 -0.44 11.58 8.28
C ALA A 38 -0.41 10.27 7.47
N THR A 39 -1.10 10.24 6.33
CA THR A 39 -1.12 9.05 5.47
C THR A 39 0.24 8.75 4.85
N LEU A 40 0.93 9.77 4.32
CA LEU A 40 2.25 9.61 3.72
C LEU A 40 3.31 9.21 4.76
N ASP A 41 3.28 9.83 5.94
CA ASP A 41 4.22 9.51 7.02
C ASP A 41 4.00 8.08 7.53
N ALA A 42 2.76 7.63 7.70
CA ALA A 42 2.46 6.27 8.12
C ALA A 42 2.94 5.20 7.12
N ILE A 43 2.77 5.44 5.81
CA ILE A 43 3.31 4.56 4.77
C ILE A 43 4.84 4.54 4.81
N ALA A 44 5.46 5.72 4.92
CA ALA A 44 6.92 5.85 4.96
C ALA A 44 7.52 5.13 6.17
N GLU A 45 6.94 5.28 7.36
CA GLU A 45 7.36 4.57 8.56
C GLU A 45 7.22 3.05 8.38
N LEU A 46 6.04 2.60 7.92
CA LEU A 46 5.71 1.19 7.76
C LEU A 46 6.64 0.47 6.76
N LEU A 47 6.97 1.12 5.64
CA LEU A 47 7.89 0.60 4.62
C LEU A 47 9.35 0.98 4.86
N ARG A 48 9.64 1.62 6.00
CA ARG A 48 10.99 2.07 6.41
C ARG A 48 11.68 2.91 5.33
N PHE A 49 10.96 3.88 4.78
CA PHE A 49 11.49 4.77 3.77
C PHE A 49 12.73 5.52 4.29
N PRO A 50 13.67 5.87 3.39
CA PRO A 50 14.84 6.65 3.75
C PRO A 50 14.51 8.03 4.33
N SER A 51 15.44 8.58 5.10
CA SER A 51 15.28 9.89 5.76
C SER A 51 15.09 11.07 4.80
N TYR A 52 15.49 10.91 3.53
CA TYR A 52 15.29 11.90 2.47
C TYR A 52 13.88 11.91 1.86
N PHE A 53 12.94 11.11 2.39
CA PHE A 53 11.57 11.07 1.88
C PHE A 53 10.90 12.46 1.88
N GLY A 54 10.54 12.92 0.68
CA GLY A 54 10.07 14.29 0.41
C GLY A 54 8.62 14.59 0.78
N ARG A 55 7.89 13.64 1.41
CA ARG A 55 6.51 13.82 1.91
C ARG A 55 5.52 14.38 0.88
N ASN A 56 5.67 13.96 -0.37
CA ASN A 56 4.76 14.28 -1.46
C ASN A 56 4.50 13.03 -2.31
N LEU A 57 3.57 13.11 -3.27
CA LEU A 57 3.15 11.93 -4.04
C LEU A 57 4.22 11.46 -5.03
N ASP A 58 5.01 12.37 -5.58
CA ASP A 58 6.11 12.02 -6.49
C ASP A 58 7.20 11.27 -5.70
N ALA A 59 7.58 11.79 -4.53
CA ALA A 59 8.52 11.12 -3.63
C ALA A 59 7.98 9.77 -3.11
N LEU A 60 6.66 9.63 -2.94
CA LEU A 60 6.03 8.36 -2.60
C LEU A 60 6.21 7.37 -3.75
N TYR A 61 5.89 7.77 -4.98
CA TYR A 61 6.07 6.95 -6.17
C TYR A 61 7.54 6.52 -6.35
N ASP A 62 8.47 7.45 -6.25
CA ASP A 62 9.90 7.17 -6.36
C ASP A 62 10.35 6.13 -5.33
N CYS A 63 9.94 6.31 -4.08
CA CYS A 63 10.30 5.36 -3.02
C CYS A 63 9.68 3.96 -3.24
N LEU A 64 8.42 3.91 -3.69
CA LEU A 64 7.71 2.65 -3.95
C LEU A 64 8.24 1.90 -5.17
N THR A 65 8.85 2.59 -6.14
CA THR A 65 9.44 1.95 -7.33
C THR A 65 10.91 1.60 -7.16
N ASP A 66 11.58 2.15 -6.15
CA ASP A 66 12.94 1.79 -5.76
C ASP A 66 12.94 0.58 -4.82
N LEU A 67 12.39 0.74 -3.60
CA LEU A 67 12.37 -0.24 -2.51
C LEU A 67 13.72 -0.96 -2.25
N SER A 68 14.84 -0.48 -2.78
CA SER A 68 16.12 -1.20 -2.75
C SER A 68 16.69 -1.45 -1.35
N TRP A 69 16.23 -0.70 -0.35
CA TRP A 69 16.54 -0.90 1.07
C TRP A 69 15.79 -2.07 1.72
N LEU A 70 14.75 -2.60 1.09
CA LEU A 70 14.05 -3.80 1.54
C LEU A 70 14.65 -5.07 0.90
N PRO A 71 14.42 -6.27 1.46
CA PRO A 71 14.83 -7.52 0.81
C PRO A 71 14.23 -7.67 -0.60
N ALA A 72 14.84 -8.48 -1.47
CA ALA A 72 14.20 -8.86 -2.73
C ALA A 72 12.97 -9.75 -2.46
N GLY A 73 11.97 -9.69 -3.35
CA GLY A 73 10.73 -10.46 -3.23
C GLY A 73 9.45 -9.63 -3.32
N GLU A 74 8.35 -10.23 -2.89
CA GLU A 74 7.02 -9.60 -2.92
C GLU A 74 6.77 -8.82 -1.62
N HIS A 75 6.37 -7.56 -1.75
CA HIS A 75 5.96 -6.67 -0.67
C HIS A 75 4.48 -6.37 -0.82
N VAL A 76 3.68 -6.76 0.17
CA VAL A 76 2.22 -6.56 0.17
C VAL A 76 1.84 -5.56 1.24
N LEU A 77 1.34 -4.39 0.82
CA LEU A 77 0.71 -3.40 1.68
C LEU A 77 -0.78 -3.71 1.78
N VAL A 78 -1.25 -4.06 2.97
CA VAL A 78 -2.67 -4.21 3.30
C VAL A 78 -3.13 -2.94 3.99
N TRP A 79 -3.96 -2.14 3.32
CA TRP A 79 -4.52 -0.91 3.87
C TRP A 79 -5.90 -1.19 4.45
N VAL A 80 -5.97 -1.18 5.78
CA VAL A 80 -7.20 -1.37 6.56
C VAL A 80 -7.85 -0.02 6.83
N GLY A 81 -9.17 0.09 6.74
CA GLY A 81 -9.88 1.30 7.19
C GLY A 81 -9.62 2.54 6.32
N ALA A 82 -9.23 2.36 5.06
CA ALA A 82 -8.98 3.45 4.11
C ALA A 82 -10.21 4.36 3.88
N ASN A 83 -11.40 3.88 4.26
CA ASN A 83 -12.64 4.65 4.22
C ASN A 83 -12.60 5.92 5.11
N ALA A 84 -11.81 5.92 6.19
CA ALA A 84 -11.65 7.11 7.03
C ALA A 84 -11.10 8.29 6.24
N LEU A 85 -9.98 8.09 5.52
CA LEU A 85 -9.41 9.08 4.61
C LEU A 85 -10.36 9.41 3.46
N LYS A 86 -11.02 8.40 2.88
CA LYS A 86 -11.95 8.58 1.77
C LYS A 86 -13.13 9.47 2.14
N GLN A 87 -13.63 9.39 3.38
CA GLN A 87 -14.73 10.22 3.86
C GLN A 87 -14.27 11.63 4.24
N SER A 88 -13.10 11.76 4.89
CA SER A 88 -12.59 13.06 5.34
C SER A 88 -12.04 13.91 4.19
N ASP A 89 -11.29 13.29 3.27
CA ASP A 89 -10.66 13.92 2.11
C ASP A 89 -10.60 12.94 0.91
N PRO A 90 -11.68 12.85 0.13
CA PRO A 90 -11.76 11.97 -1.04
C PRO A 90 -10.67 12.25 -2.09
N ARG A 91 -10.24 13.51 -2.22
CA ARG A 91 -9.20 13.89 -3.21
C ARG A 91 -7.85 13.33 -2.80
N THR A 92 -7.51 13.47 -1.53
CA THR A 92 -6.27 12.89 -0.99
C THR A 92 -6.31 11.36 -1.05
N TYR A 93 -7.42 10.73 -0.69
CA TYR A 93 -7.57 9.28 -0.82
C TYR A 93 -7.30 8.82 -2.26
N LEU A 94 -7.97 9.43 -3.25
CA LEU A 94 -7.80 9.07 -4.66
C LEU A 94 -6.35 9.28 -5.12
N ALA A 95 -5.72 10.37 -4.70
CA ALA A 95 -4.35 10.67 -5.09
C ALA A 95 -3.35 9.67 -4.51
N VAL A 96 -3.43 9.37 -3.20
CA VAL A 96 -2.55 8.38 -2.56
C VAL A 96 -2.79 6.97 -3.11
N HIS A 97 -4.06 6.53 -3.17
CA HIS A 97 -4.40 5.22 -3.72
C HIS A 97 -4.00 5.09 -5.19
N GLY A 98 -4.14 6.16 -5.99
CA GLY A 98 -3.67 6.23 -7.36
C GLY A 98 -2.17 6.00 -7.45
N THR A 99 -1.38 6.76 -6.69
CA THR A 99 0.09 6.61 -6.63
C THR A 99 0.52 5.20 -6.22
N LEU A 100 -0.11 4.61 -5.20
CA LEU A 100 0.11 3.23 -4.78
C LEU A 100 -0.17 2.23 -5.91
N SER A 101 -1.29 2.40 -6.61
CA SER A 101 -1.71 1.54 -7.73
C SER A 101 -0.75 1.66 -8.92
N ASP A 102 -0.26 2.86 -9.21
CA ASP A 102 0.68 3.10 -10.30
C ASP A 102 2.04 2.49 -10.01
N ALA A 103 2.55 2.61 -8.78
CA ALA A 103 3.78 1.94 -8.36
C ALA A 103 3.66 0.41 -8.44
N GLN A 104 2.52 -0.16 -8.02
CA GLN A 104 2.24 -1.60 -8.19
C GLN A 104 2.33 -2.02 -9.66
N ARG A 105 1.74 -1.24 -10.59
CA ARG A 105 1.81 -1.55 -12.03
C ARG A 105 3.24 -1.48 -12.56
N ALA A 106 4.01 -0.46 -12.15
CA ALA A 106 5.39 -0.29 -12.55
C ALA A 106 6.26 -1.49 -12.15
N LEU A 107 6.10 -1.97 -10.91
CA LEU A 107 6.88 -3.12 -10.41
C LEU A 107 6.34 -4.48 -10.91
N ALA A 108 5.07 -4.59 -11.27
CA ALA A 108 4.54 -5.79 -11.92
C ALA A 108 5.16 -6.02 -13.32
N ALA A 109 5.54 -4.94 -14.02
CA ALA A 109 6.19 -5.02 -15.33
C ALA A 109 7.69 -5.38 -15.27
N GLY A 110 8.31 -5.37 -14.07
CA GLY A 110 9.76 -5.50 -13.87
C GLY A 110 10.37 -6.90 -14.09
N GLY A 111 9.54 -7.93 -14.29
CA GLY A 111 9.96 -9.31 -14.62
C GLY A 111 10.49 -10.15 -13.44
N GLU A 112 10.72 -11.44 -13.71
CA GLU A 112 11.07 -12.49 -12.74
C GLU A 112 12.57 -12.57 -12.39
N ARG A 113 13.27 -11.43 -12.29
CA ARG A 113 14.67 -11.45 -11.85
C ARG A 113 14.73 -11.85 -10.38
N ALA A 114 15.71 -12.67 -9.99
CA ALA A 114 15.86 -13.15 -8.61
C ALA A 114 15.99 -12.01 -7.59
N ASP A 115 16.56 -10.87 -8.00
CA ASP A 115 16.75 -9.69 -7.15
C ASP A 115 15.62 -8.64 -7.30
N SER A 116 14.52 -8.98 -8.00
CA SER A 116 13.43 -8.05 -8.22
C SER A 116 12.56 -7.86 -6.97
N ARG A 117 11.97 -6.68 -6.86
CA ARG A 117 10.96 -6.35 -5.85
C ARG A 117 9.63 -6.19 -6.56
N ARG A 118 8.61 -6.86 -6.05
CA ARG A 118 7.22 -6.64 -6.46
C ARG A 118 6.49 -5.93 -5.35
N PHE A 119 5.61 -5.02 -5.70
CA PHE A 119 4.76 -4.33 -4.75
C PHE A 119 3.29 -4.59 -5.07
N THR A 120 2.49 -4.86 -4.06
CA THR A 120 1.05 -5.09 -4.19
C THR A 120 0.32 -4.37 -3.08
N VAL A 121 -0.77 -3.68 -3.42
CA VAL A 121 -1.65 -3.00 -2.49
C VAL A 121 -2.99 -3.72 -2.46
N LEU A 122 -3.43 -4.06 -1.27
CA LEU A 122 -4.72 -4.69 -1.01
C LEU A 122 -5.51 -3.80 -0.03
N LEU A 123 -6.77 -3.54 -0.34
CA LEU A 123 -7.67 -2.83 0.56
C LEU A 123 -8.43 -3.85 1.42
N ALA A 124 -8.33 -3.73 2.73
CA ALA A 124 -9.13 -4.49 3.68
C ALA A 124 -10.26 -3.59 4.21
N ASP A 125 -11.49 -4.10 4.14
CA ASP A 125 -12.73 -3.44 4.57
C ASP A 125 -13.00 -2.04 3.96
N SER A 126 -14.04 -1.95 3.14
CA SER A 126 -14.57 -0.69 2.58
C SER A 126 -16.09 -0.68 2.68
#